data_AF-A0A254RN28-F1
#
_entry.id   AF-A0A254RN28-F1
#
_cell.length_a   1.000
_cell.length_b   1.000
_cell.length_c   1.000
_cell.angle_alpha   90.00
_cell.angle_beta   90.00
_cell.angle_gamma   90.00
#
_symmetry.space_group_name_H-M   'P 1'
#
loop_
_entity.id
_entity.type
_entity.pdbx_description
1 polymer ?
#
loop_
_entity_poly.entity_id
_entity_poly.type
_entity_poly.pdbx_seq_one_letter_code
_entity_poly.pdbx_strand_id
1 'polypeptide(L)'
;MSDLLPSQIIFNNLKEMLKAKNTAHESMFKFHWKKMWPFNLIWPQVDFERIVRLMSELRKNVINQKNLVGQAKGKAKPFEKTFLNAVPAYLDALDESCKFLGEAAQWKQDMLMKKIRKDIKFKRDVTEWSRILKEYEDAQGNLVRAGALVQMGWGEVVQNLSQA
;
A
#
# COMPACT_ATOMS: atom_id res chain seq x y z
N MET A 1 14.71 28.09 -4.49
CA MET A 1 14.19 26.70 -4.50
C MET A 1 13.37 26.57 -5.76
N SER A 2 13.64 25.61 -6.63
CA SER A 2 12.77 25.37 -7.77
C SER A 2 11.39 24.95 -7.24
N ASP A 3 10.36 25.74 -7.49
CA ASP A 3 9.00 25.42 -7.05
C ASP A 3 8.54 24.13 -7.75
N LEU A 4 8.57 23.01 -7.02
CA LEU A 4 8.06 21.74 -7.50
C LEU A 4 6.58 21.88 -7.85
N LEU A 5 6.19 21.37 -9.01
CA LEU A 5 4.79 21.32 -9.40
C LEU A 5 3.99 20.50 -8.39
N PRO A 6 2.70 20.84 -8.15
CA PRO A 6 1.83 20.03 -7.28
C PRO A 6 1.81 18.54 -7.68
N SER A 7 1.82 18.25 -8.99
CA SER A 7 1.90 16.88 -9.52
C SER A 7 3.19 16.15 -9.11
N GLN A 8 4.35 16.82 -9.11
CA GLN A 8 5.64 16.24 -8.70
C GLN A 8 5.64 15.87 -7.21
N ILE A 9 5.10 16.73 -6.36
CA ILE A 9 4.99 16.48 -4.92
C ILE A 9 4.08 15.26 -4.67
N ILE A 10 2.91 15.24 -5.32
CA ILE A 10 1.96 14.13 -5.18
C ILE A 10 2.59 12.83 -5.68
N PHE A 11 3.23 12.83 -6.84
CA PHE A 11 3.85 11.63 -7.41
C PHE A 11 4.94 11.04 -6.50
N ASN A 12 5.81 11.89 -5.95
CA ASN A 12 6.86 11.46 -5.02
C ASN A 12 6.27 10.82 -3.75
N ASN A 13 5.23 11.42 -3.18
CA ASN A 13 4.55 10.85 -2.02
C ASN A 13 3.92 9.49 -2.34
N LEU A 14 3.27 9.35 -3.51
CA LEU A 14 2.69 8.07 -3.95
C LEU A 14 3.76 6.98 -4.10
N LYS A 15 4.95 7.31 -4.60
CA LYS A 15 6.07 6.37 -4.71
C LYS A 15 6.53 5.86 -3.34
N GLU A 16 6.72 6.76 -2.38
CA GLU A 16 7.16 6.36 -1.04
C GLU A 16 6.10 5.53 -0.31
N MET A 17 4.82 5.89 -0.44
CA MET A 17 3.71 5.10 0.10
C MET A 17 3.65 3.70 -0.51
N LEU A 18 3.79 3.59 -1.84
CA LEU A 18 3.80 2.30 -2.53
C LEU A 18 5.01 1.45 -2.13
N LYS A 19 6.18 2.07 -1.99
CA LYS A 19 7.41 1.41 -1.54
C LYS A 19 7.22 0.81 -0.14
N ALA A 20 6.73 1.60 0.82
CA ALA A 20 6.45 1.13 2.17
C ALA A 20 5.45 -0.05 2.19
N LYS A 21 4.35 0.05 1.42
CA LYS A 21 3.37 -1.03 1.30
C LYS A 21 3.96 -2.30 0.65
N ASN A 22 4.81 -2.15 -0.35
CA ASN A 22 5.45 -3.29 -1.02
C ASN A 22 6.48 -3.97 -0.12
N THR A 23 7.27 -3.21 0.64
CA THR A 23 8.16 -3.78 1.66
C THR A 23 7.36 -4.61 2.67
N ALA A 24 6.22 -4.10 3.16
CA ALA A 24 5.35 -4.84 4.06
C ALA A 24 4.79 -6.14 3.42
N HIS A 25 4.34 -6.07 2.16
CA HIS A 25 3.93 -7.26 1.39
C HIS A 25 5.06 -8.30 1.36
N GLU A 26 6.28 -7.88 1.01
CA GLU A 26 7.39 -8.81 0.85
C GLU A 26 7.81 -9.43 2.17
N SER A 27 7.84 -8.65 3.26
CA SER A 27 8.04 -9.15 4.62
C SER A 27 6.99 -10.18 5.03
N MET A 28 5.75 -10.06 4.55
CA MET A 28 4.68 -11.02 4.84
C MET A 28 4.70 -12.30 4.01
N PHE A 29 5.09 -12.22 2.73
CA PHE A 29 4.85 -13.30 1.76
C PHE A 29 6.11 -13.87 1.10
N LYS A 30 7.20 -13.10 0.95
CA LYS A 30 8.40 -13.55 0.23
C LYS A 30 9.53 -14.00 1.17
N PHE A 31 9.66 -13.41 2.35
CA PHE A 31 10.75 -13.76 3.26
C PHE A 31 10.55 -15.14 3.89
N HIS A 32 11.35 -16.12 3.45
CA HIS A 32 11.70 -17.26 4.28
C HIS A 32 12.60 -16.75 5.41
N TRP A 33 12.11 -16.82 6.64
CA TRP A 33 12.76 -16.44 7.90
C TRP A 33 14.20 -16.94 8.13
N LYS A 34 14.75 -17.77 7.23
CA LYS A 34 16.11 -18.33 7.28
C LYS A 34 17.20 -17.43 6.65
N LYS A 35 16.88 -16.29 6.04
CA LYS A 35 17.84 -15.49 5.24
C LYS A 35 18.24 -14.11 5.79
N MET A 36 17.97 -13.77 7.05
CA MET A 36 18.51 -12.56 7.67
C MET A 36 19.44 -12.91 8.84
N TRP A 37 20.67 -12.42 8.80
CA TRP A 37 21.72 -12.58 9.82
C TRP A 37 22.35 -11.22 10.16
N PRO A 38 22.77 -10.93 11.41
CA PRO A 38 22.40 -11.57 12.68
C PRO A 38 21.48 -10.65 13.50
N PHE A 39 20.22 -11.02 13.64
CA PHE A 39 19.47 -10.69 14.85
C PHE A 39 19.40 -11.96 15.70
N ASN A 40 19.88 -11.83 16.93
CA ASN A 40 20.15 -12.89 17.89
C ASN A 40 18.97 -13.84 18.14
N LEU A 41 19.34 -15.03 18.63
CA LEU A 41 18.59 -16.28 18.90
C LEU A 41 17.26 -16.21 19.70
N ILE A 42 16.61 -15.06 19.84
CA ILE A 42 15.28 -14.93 20.46
C ILE A 42 14.28 -14.53 19.37
N TRP A 43 14.06 -15.46 18.43
CA TRP A 43 13.06 -15.41 17.36
C TRP A 43 13.01 -14.19 16.41
N PRO A 44 13.25 -14.35 15.08
CA PRO A 44 12.93 -13.31 14.11
C PRO A 44 11.43 -13.42 13.79
N GLN A 45 10.57 -13.02 14.73
CA GLN A 45 9.16 -12.85 14.41
C GLN A 45 9.08 -11.71 13.40
N VAL A 46 8.50 -11.98 12.22
CA VAL A 46 7.92 -10.89 11.43
C VAL A 46 6.97 -10.19 12.39
N ASP A 47 7.28 -8.93 12.72
CA ASP A 47 6.50 -8.11 13.63
C ASP A 47 5.19 -7.74 12.92
N PHE A 48 4.24 -8.68 12.91
CA PHE A 48 2.95 -8.51 12.25
C PHE A 48 2.20 -7.32 12.86
N GLU A 49 2.40 -7.01 14.14
CA GLU A 49 1.85 -5.81 14.77
C GLU A 49 2.39 -4.53 14.12
N ARG A 50 3.70 -4.47 13.83
CA ARG A 50 4.28 -3.34 13.10
C ARG A 50 3.72 -3.21 11.69
N ILE A 51 3.43 -4.32 11.02
CA ILE A 51 2.78 -4.29 9.70
C ILE A 51 1.36 -3.76 9.81
N VAL A 52 0.57 -4.22 10.80
CA VAL A 52 -0.77 -3.69 11.07
C VAL A 52 -0.74 -2.18 11.32
N ARG A 53 0.18 -1.71 12.18
CA ARG A 53 0.36 -0.28 12.48
C ARG A 53 0.75 0.52 11.24
N LEU A 54 1.74 0.05 10.48
CA LEU A 54 2.18 0.68 9.24
C LEU A 54 1.04 0.77 8.21
N MET A 55 0.23 -0.27 8.05
CA MET A 55 -0.93 -0.22 7.17
C MET A 55 -1.93 0.82 7.65
N SER A 56 -2.21 0.90 8.95
CA SER A 56 -3.08 1.95 9.49
C SER A 56 -2.54 3.36 9.25
N GLU A 57 -1.22 3.57 9.36
CA GLU A 57 -0.59 4.86 9.09
C GLU A 57 -0.66 5.24 7.60
N LEU A 58 -0.38 4.29 6.70
CA LEU A 58 -0.50 4.52 5.26
C LEU A 58 -1.94 4.89 4.86
N ARG A 59 -2.95 4.26 5.46
CA ARG A 59 -4.36 4.60 5.25
C ARG A 59 -4.70 6.03 5.70
N LYS A 60 -4.13 6.50 6.83
CA LYS A 60 -4.26 7.91 7.24
C LYS A 60 -3.57 8.85 6.23
N ASN A 61 -2.40 8.45 5.72
CA ASN A 61 -1.68 9.22 4.72
C ASN A 61 -2.42 9.28 3.37
N VAL A 62 -3.19 8.24 3.01
CA VAL A 62 -4.09 8.28 1.85
C VAL A 62 -5.09 9.42 1.97
N ILE A 63 -5.74 9.58 3.14
CA ILE A 63 -6.70 10.66 3.38
C ILE A 63 -6.02 12.02 3.20
N ASN A 64 -4.84 12.20 3.80
CA ASN A 64 -4.06 13.43 3.66
C ASN A 64 -3.72 13.72 2.19
N GLN A 65 -3.36 12.69 1.41
CA GLN A 65 -3.07 12.86 -0.01
C GLN A 65 -4.29 13.17 -0.87
N LYS A 66 -5.47 12.63 -0.54
CA LYS A 66 -6.70 13.03 -1.23
C LYS A 66 -7.00 14.52 -1.01
N ASN A 67 -6.80 15.02 0.21
CA ASN A 67 -6.95 16.44 0.51
C ASN A 67 -5.95 17.29 -0.26
N LEU A 68 -4.68 16.86 -0.33
CA LEU A 68 -3.66 17.54 -1.11
C LEU A 68 -3.99 17.58 -2.61
N VAL A 69 -4.49 16.47 -3.17
CA VAL A 69 -4.95 16.41 -4.57
C VAL A 69 -6.10 17.38 -4.82
N GLY A 70 -7.07 17.46 -3.90
CA GLY A 70 -8.17 18.43 -3.99
C GLY A 70 -7.68 19.87 -4.06
N GLN A 71 -6.70 20.22 -3.23
CA GLN A 71 -6.07 21.55 -3.25
C GLN A 71 -5.23 21.79 -4.52
N ALA A 72 -4.49 20.77 -4.97
CA ALA A 72 -3.64 20.85 -6.15
C ALA A 72 -4.44 21.09 -7.44
N LYS A 73 -5.61 20.46 -7.58
CA LYS A 73 -6.48 20.63 -8.75
C LYS A 73 -6.88 22.08 -9.02
N GLY A 74 -7.01 22.91 -7.98
CA GLY A 74 -7.33 24.34 -8.12
C GLY A 74 -6.19 25.19 -8.65
N LYS A 75 -4.94 24.71 -8.62
CA LYS A 75 -3.72 25.43 -9.02
C LYS A 75 -2.97 24.75 -10.18
N ALA A 76 -3.49 23.63 -10.66
CA ALA A 76 -2.82 22.76 -11.62
C ALA A 76 -2.83 23.33 -13.04
N LYS A 77 -1.71 23.18 -13.75
CA LYS A 77 -1.63 23.47 -15.18
C LYS A 77 -2.47 22.43 -15.97
N PRO A 78 -2.91 22.74 -17.21
CA PRO A 78 -3.75 21.84 -17.99
C PRO A 78 -3.17 20.42 -18.16
N PHE A 79 -1.86 20.31 -18.41
CA PHE A 79 -1.16 19.03 -18.58
C PHE A 79 -1.04 18.20 -17.29
N GLU A 80 -1.28 18.79 -16.11
CA GLU A 80 -1.28 18.06 -14.83
C GLU A 80 -2.64 17.42 -14.53
N LYS A 81 -3.71 17.82 -15.24
CA LYS A 81 -5.08 17.41 -14.90
C LYS A 81 -5.31 15.92 -15.10
N THR A 82 -4.79 15.32 -16.17
CA THR A 82 -4.93 13.88 -16.42
C THR A 82 -4.37 13.06 -15.26
N PHE A 83 -3.14 13.37 -14.84
CA PHE A 83 -2.52 12.79 -13.66
C PHE A 83 -3.37 13.00 -12.40
N LEU A 84 -3.68 14.25 -12.06
CA LEU A 84 -4.42 14.57 -10.82
C LEU A 84 -5.84 13.99 -10.79
N ASN A 85 -6.44 13.71 -11.95
CA ASN A 85 -7.74 13.05 -12.04
C ASN A 85 -7.67 11.54 -11.83
N ALA A 86 -6.56 10.88 -12.18
CA ALA A 86 -6.34 9.46 -11.94
C ALA A 86 -5.96 9.15 -10.47
N VAL A 87 -5.30 10.08 -9.78
CA VAL A 87 -4.77 9.86 -8.42
C VAL A 87 -5.83 9.45 -7.38
N PRO A 88 -7.04 10.03 -7.31
CA PRO A 88 -8.05 9.63 -6.31
C PRO A 88 -8.40 8.14 -6.36
N ALA A 89 -8.64 7.59 -7.55
CA ALA A 89 -8.96 6.18 -7.71
C ALA A 89 -7.78 5.27 -7.31
N TYR A 90 -6.54 5.69 -7.59
CA TYR A 90 -5.35 4.99 -7.13
C TYR A 90 -5.21 5.02 -5.60
N LEU A 91 -5.51 6.16 -4.98
CA LEU A 91 -5.50 6.31 -3.53
C LEU A 91 -6.58 5.45 -2.86
N ASP A 92 -7.77 5.34 -3.46
CA ASP A 92 -8.82 4.40 -3.02
C ASP A 92 -8.33 2.94 -3.06
N ALA A 93 -7.78 2.54 -4.20
CA ALA A 93 -7.25 1.19 -4.36
C ALA A 93 -6.07 0.91 -3.40
N LEU A 94 -5.25 1.93 -3.10
CA LEU A 94 -4.15 1.81 -2.15
C LEU A 94 -4.65 1.66 -0.70
N ASP A 95 -5.69 2.39 -0.30
CA ASP A 95 -6.33 2.24 1.02
C ASP A 95 -6.86 0.81 1.20
N GLU A 96 -7.59 0.32 0.20
CA GLU A 96 -8.18 -1.02 0.21
C GLU A 96 -7.10 -2.12 0.27
N SER A 97 -6.06 -1.99 -0.56
CA SER A 97 -4.89 -2.88 -0.53
C SER A 97 -4.22 -2.87 0.86
N CYS A 98 -4.05 -1.70 1.48
CA CYS A 98 -3.43 -1.60 2.82
C CYS A 98 -4.35 -2.21 3.90
N LYS A 99 -5.66 -2.00 3.80
CA LYS A 99 -6.65 -2.61 4.70
C LYS A 99 -6.52 -4.13 4.70
N PHE A 100 -6.60 -4.77 3.53
CA PHE A 100 -6.54 -6.23 3.46
C PHE A 100 -5.15 -6.80 3.77
N LEU A 101 -4.06 -6.07 3.47
CA LEU A 101 -2.74 -6.47 3.96
C LEU A 101 -2.65 -6.44 5.48
N GLY A 102 -3.25 -5.42 6.11
CA GLY A 102 -3.35 -5.30 7.56
C GLY A 102 -4.18 -6.44 8.17
N GLU A 103 -5.30 -6.82 7.56
CA GLU A 103 -6.12 -7.97 7.99
C GLU A 103 -5.33 -9.28 7.89
N ALA A 104 -4.59 -9.49 6.80
CA ALA A 104 -3.74 -10.66 6.64
C ALA A 104 -2.59 -10.71 7.66
N ALA A 105 -2.01 -9.56 8.02
CA ALA A 105 -1.02 -9.46 9.10
C ALA A 105 -1.64 -9.76 10.47
N GLN A 106 -2.82 -9.18 10.75
CA GLN A 106 -3.54 -9.36 12.01
C GLN A 106 -3.91 -10.83 12.23
N TRP A 107 -4.40 -11.52 11.19
CA TRP A 107 -4.71 -12.94 11.27
C TRP A 107 -3.48 -13.78 11.63
N LYS A 108 -2.31 -13.51 11.01
CA LYS A 108 -1.05 -14.16 11.37
C LYS A 108 -0.62 -13.87 12.81
N GLN A 109 -0.81 -12.64 13.29
CA GLN A 109 -0.53 -12.26 14.67
C GLN A 109 -1.41 -13.01 15.67
N ASP A 110 -2.71 -13.09 15.41
CA ASP A 110 -3.66 -13.78 16.29
C ASP A 110 -3.42 -15.29 16.32
N MET A 111 -2.95 -15.86 15.19
CA MET A 111 -2.47 -17.24 15.14
C MET A 111 -1.23 -17.46 16.02
N LEU A 112 -0.23 -16.58 15.95
CA LEU A 112 0.97 -16.66 16.80
C LEU A 112 0.63 -16.57 18.29
N MET A 113 -0.28 -15.67 18.65
CA MET A 113 -0.72 -15.47 20.03
C MET A 113 -1.63 -16.58 20.57
N LYS A 114 -1.87 -17.65 19.79
CA LYS A 114 -2.75 -18.79 20.15
C LYS A 114 -4.16 -18.36 20.58
N LYS A 115 -4.61 -17.18 20.14
CA LYS A 115 -6.00 -16.74 20.36
C LYS A 115 -7.00 -17.64 19.60
N ILE A 116 -6.50 -18.41 18.65
CA ILE A 116 -7.21 -19.43 17.87
C ILE A 116 -6.88 -20.81 18.47
N ARG A 117 -7.82 -21.45 19.20
CA ARG A 117 -7.63 -22.77 19.82
C ARG A 117 -7.79 -23.91 18.80
N LYS A 118 -6.90 -24.90 18.85
CA LYS A 118 -6.55 -25.85 17.77
C LYS A 118 -7.59 -26.93 17.41
N ASP A 119 -8.63 -27.12 18.20
CA ASP A 119 -9.21 -28.48 18.29
C ASP A 119 -10.47 -28.66 17.42
N ILE A 120 -11.22 -27.56 17.16
CA ILE A 120 -12.46 -27.55 16.33
C ILE A 120 -12.41 -26.43 15.26
N LYS A 121 -11.46 -25.48 15.37
CA LYS A 121 -11.38 -24.30 14.49
C LYS A 121 -10.56 -24.47 13.21
N PHE A 122 -9.71 -25.49 13.10
CA PHE A 122 -8.75 -25.62 11.98
C PHE A 122 -9.39 -25.54 10.57
N LYS A 123 -10.59 -26.11 10.36
CA LYS A 123 -11.29 -25.98 9.07
C LYS A 123 -11.82 -24.56 8.83
N ARG A 124 -12.37 -23.88 9.85
CA ARG A 124 -12.81 -22.48 9.75
C ARG A 124 -11.63 -21.54 9.52
N ASP A 125 -10.52 -21.79 10.19
CA ASP A 125 -9.30 -20.97 10.08
C ASP A 125 -8.69 -21.04 8.66
N VAL A 126 -8.74 -22.21 8.00
CA VAL A 126 -8.30 -22.36 6.62
C VAL A 126 -9.25 -21.62 5.66
N THR A 127 -10.57 -21.75 5.82
CA THR A 127 -11.54 -21.02 4.98
C THR A 127 -11.43 -19.51 5.16
N GLU A 128 -11.28 -19.03 6.40
CA GLU A 128 -11.09 -17.62 6.71
C GLU A 128 -9.79 -17.08 6.13
N TRP A 129 -8.69 -17.82 6.27
CA TRP A 129 -7.41 -17.43 5.69
C TRP A 129 -7.46 -17.37 4.16
N SER A 130 -8.08 -18.36 3.51
CA SER A 130 -8.28 -18.35 2.06
C SER A 130 -9.08 -17.14 1.59
N ARG A 131 -10.14 -16.75 2.32
CA ARG A 131 -10.92 -15.55 2.03
C ARG A 131 -10.06 -14.29 2.15
N ILE A 132 -9.32 -14.12 3.26
CA ILE A 132 -8.45 -12.96 3.49
C ILE A 132 -7.39 -12.84 2.39
N LEU A 133 -6.78 -13.94 1.99
CA LEU A 133 -5.80 -13.95 0.90
C LEU A 133 -6.42 -13.54 -0.43
N LYS A 134 -7.63 -14.03 -0.73
CA LYS A 134 -8.32 -13.70 -1.97
C LYS A 134 -8.70 -12.22 -2.04
N GLU A 135 -9.25 -11.68 -0.95
CA GLU A 135 -9.58 -10.25 -0.84
C GLU A 135 -8.34 -9.37 -1.02
N TYR A 136 -7.22 -9.77 -0.41
CA TYR A 136 -5.95 -9.07 -0.60
C TYR A 136 -5.43 -9.14 -2.04
N GLU A 137 -5.48 -10.31 -2.67
CA GLU A 137 -5.06 -10.51 -4.06
C GLU A 137 -5.88 -9.63 -5.02
N ASP A 138 -7.20 -9.61 -4.85
CA ASP A 138 -8.10 -8.81 -5.68
C ASP A 138 -7.85 -7.31 -5.50
N ALA A 139 -7.64 -6.86 -4.26
CA ALA A 139 -7.26 -5.49 -3.96
C ALA A 139 -5.88 -5.09 -4.53
N GLN A 140 -4.90 -6.02 -4.55
CA GLN A 140 -3.66 -5.78 -5.28
C GLN A 140 -3.87 -5.65 -6.78
N GLY A 141 -4.71 -6.49 -7.36
CA GLY A 141 -5.07 -6.39 -8.77
C GLY A 141 -5.67 -5.02 -9.10
N ASN A 142 -6.59 -4.52 -8.26
CA ASN A 142 -7.16 -3.18 -8.38
C ASN A 142 -6.09 -2.08 -8.28
N LEU A 143 -5.19 -2.17 -7.30
CA LEU A 143 -4.10 -1.21 -7.11
C LEU A 143 -3.18 -1.15 -8.33
N VAL A 144 -2.80 -2.29 -8.90
CA VAL A 144 -1.95 -2.35 -10.10
C VAL A 144 -2.65 -1.71 -11.30
N ARG A 145 -3.92 -2.02 -11.52
CA ARG A 145 -4.72 -1.42 -12.61
C ARG A 145 -4.85 0.09 -12.47
N ALA A 146 -5.18 0.58 -11.26
CA ALA A 146 -5.25 2.01 -11.00
C ALA A 146 -3.87 2.70 -11.14
N GLY A 147 -2.80 1.98 -10.78
CA GLY A 147 -1.42 2.45 -10.93
C GLY A 147 -1.03 2.68 -12.38
N ALA A 148 -1.50 1.85 -13.31
CA ALA A 148 -1.26 2.04 -14.74
C ALA A 148 -1.82 3.39 -15.24
N LEU A 149 -3.03 3.77 -14.81
CA LEU A 149 -3.64 5.06 -15.17
C LEU A 149 -2.85 6.24 -14.62
N VAL A 150 -2.35 6.13 -13.39
CA VAL A 150 -1.49 7.17 -12.79
C VAL A 150 -0.16 7.29 -13.55
N GLN A 151 0.45 6.18 -13.97
CA GLN A 151 1.68 6.20 -14.77
C GLN A 151 1.46 6.82 -16.15
N MET A 152 0.33 6.54 -16.81
CA MET A 152 -0.04 7.18 -18.08
C MET A 152 -0.14 8.70 -17.92
N GLY A 153 -0.92 9.17 -16.93
CA GLY A 153 -1.07 10.60 -16.67
C GLY A 153 0.25 11.26 -16.24
N TRP A 154 1.11 10.55 -15.51
CA TRP A 154 2.43 11.04 -15.16
C TRP A 154 3.35 11.18 -16.38
N GLY A 155 3.24 10.28 -17.36
CA GLY A 155 3.95 10.36 -18.63
C GLY A 155 3.67 11.67 -19.37
N GLU A 156 2.42 12.13 -19.39
CA GLU A 156 2.04 13.42 -19.98
C GLU A 156 2.72 14.60 -19.26
N VAL A 157 2.78 14.56 -17.92
CA VAL A 157 3.45 15.59 -17.11
C VAL A 157 4.94 15.66 -17.43
N VAL A 158 5.62 14.50 -17.50
CA VAL A 158 7.06 14.44 -17.79
C VAL A 158 7.36 14.92 -19.22
N GLN A 159 6.55 14.53 -20.20
CA GLN A 159 6.73 14.99 -21.59
C GLN A 159 6.63 16.51 -21.69
N ASN A 160 5.60 17.12 -21.06
CA ASN A 160 5.42 18.57 -21.08
C ASN A 160 6.53 19.30 -20.31
N LEU A 161 7.04 18.73 -19.22
CA LEU A 161 8.19 19.27 -18.48
C LEU A 161 9.50 19.20 -19.28
N SER A 162 9.66 18.19 -20.14
CA SER A 162 10.85 18.05 -20.99
C SER A 162 10.87 18.96 -22.21
N GLN A 163 9.71 19.50 -22.57
CA GLN A 163 9.52 20.42 -23.71
C GLN A 163 9.45 21.89 -23.31
N ALA A 164 9.41 22.18 -22.00
CA ALA A 164 9.37 23.52 -21.41
C ALA A 164 10.76 23.96 -20.95
#